data_AF-A0A2S5DD61-F1
#
_entry.id   AF-A0A2S5DD61-F1
#
_cell.length_a   1.000
_cell.length_b   1.000
_cell.length_c   1.000
_cell.angle_alpha   90.00
_cell.angle_beta   90.00
_cell.angle_gamma   90.00
#
_symmetry.space_group_name_H-M   'P 1'
#
loop_
_entity.id
_entity.type
_entity.pdbx_description
1 polymer ?
#
loop_
_entity_poly.entity_id
_entity_poly.type
_entity_poly.pdbx_seq_one_letter_code
_entity_poly.pdbx_strand_id
1 'polypeptide(L)'
;LGLLADGVACTDGMTRPMLEQRGVAVAPRAFRATGNVATAGGCLASQYLAAWVLLRLAGEQTAREILSYVAPVGEERDYVERALSAVSAPENALS
;
A
#
# COMPACT_ATOMS: atom_id res chain seq x y z
N LEU A 1 2.42 -3.26 20.42
CA LEU A 1 1.37 -3.56 19.42
C LEU A 1 1.91 -4.69 18.53
N GLY A 2 1.45 -5.92 18.72
CA GLY A 2 2.03 -7.12 18.09
C GLY A 2 1.49 -7.50 16.70
N LEU A 3 0.85 -6.56 15.99
CA LEU A 3 0.30 -6.81 14.65
C LEU A 3 1.34 -6.62 13.54
N LEU A 4 2.29 -5.70 13.74
CA LEU A 4 3.42 -5.49 12.85
C LEU A 4 4.56 -6.42 13.28
N ALA A 5 4.56 -7.65 12.78
CA ALA A 5 5.49 -8.70 13.21
C ALA A 5 6.98 -8.30 13.07
N ASP A 6 7.29 -7.45 12.08
CA ASP A 6 8.63 -6.93 11.80
C ASP A 6 8.86 -5.51 12.32
N GLY A 7 7.86 -4.91 12.97
CA GLY A 7 7.96 -3.53 13.49
C GLY A 7 8.04 -2.45 12.41
N VAL A 8 7.66 -2.73 11.16
CA VAL A 8 7.74 -1.75 10.05
C VAL A 8 6.36 -1.34 9.54
N ALA A 9 6.14 -0.04 9.35
CA ALA A 9 4.91 0.49 8.75
C ALA A 9 5.19 1.57 7.70
N CYS A 10 4.24 1.76 6.80
CA CYS A 10 4.09 2.99 6.03
C CYS A 10 3.12 3.92 6.77
N THR A 11 3.44 5.22 6.80
CA THR A 11 2.59 6.24 7.42
C THR A 11 2.83 7.60 6.76
N ASP A 12 2.03 8.61 7.08
CA ASP A 12 2.21 9.97 6.55
C ASP A 12 3.31 10.73 7.31
N GLY A 13 3.78 11.84 6.72
CA GLY A 13 4.88 12.62 7.30
C GLY A 13 4.57 13.25 8.66
N MET A 14 3.29 13.53 8.97
CA MET A 14 2.89 14.15 10.22
C MET A 14 2.91 13.15 11.37
N THR A 15 2.52 11.90 11.10
CA THR A 15 2.41 10.86 12.13
C THR A 15 3.67 10.01 12.26
N ARG A 16 4.59 10.04 11.28
CA ARG A 16 5.89 9.36 11.32
C ARG A 16 6.65 9.51 12.65
N PRO A 17 6.87 10.72 13.21
CA PRO A 17 7.63 10.86 14.45
C PRO A 17 6.99 10.10 15.63
N MET A 18 5.66 10.00 15.67
CA MET A 18 4.94 9.30 16.72
C MET A 18 5.12 7.78 16.64
N LEU A 19 5.26 7.23 15.43
CA LEU A 19 5.55 5.81 15.22
C LEU A 19 6.99 5.49 15.60
N GLU A 20 7.94 6.31 15.17
CA GLU A 20 9.36 6.12 15.47
C GLU A 20 9.62 6.18 16.99
N GLN A 21 8.97 7.10 17.72
CA GLN A 21 9.02 7.17 19.18
C GLN A 21 8.49 5.90 19.89
N ARG A 22 7.64 5.12 19.22
CA ARG A 22 7.09 3.85 19.71
C ARG A 22 7.89 2.63 19.24
N GLY A 23 9.05 2.84 18.62
CA GLY A 23 9.92 1.79 18.09
C GLY A 23 9.44 1.17 16.78
N VAL A 24 8.51 1.80 16.06
CA VAL A 24 8.07 1.35 14.73
C VAL A 24 8.91 2.05 13.67
N ALA A 25 9.61 1.27 12.84
CA ALA A 25 10.35 1.79 11.71
C ALA A 25 9.40 2.23 10.59
N VAL A 26 9.67 3.37 9.96
CA VAL A 26 8.85 3.87 8.85
C VAL A 26 9.55 3.60 7.52
N ALA A 27 8.92 2.80 6.66
CA ALA A 27 9.46 2.48 5.36
C ALA A 27 9.36 3.70 4.41
N PRO A 28 10.40 4.01 3.59
CA PRO A 28 10.38 5.13 2.65
C PRO A 28 9.59 4.81 1.36
N ARG A 29 8.36 4.32 1.52
CA ARG A 29 7.45 3.93 0.42
C ARG A 29 5.99 4.15 0.83
N ALA A 30 5.11 4.30 -0.16
CA ALA A 30 3.70 4.59 0.07
C ALA A 30 2.88 3.38 0.55
N PHE A 31 3.31 2.16 0.24
CA PHE A 31 2.60 0.91 0.58
C PHE A 31 3.59 -0.20 0.95
N ARG A 32 3.19 -1.02 1.92
CA ARG A 32 3.91 -2.22 2.35
C ARG A 32 2.92 -3.26 2.86
N ALA A 33 3.12 -4.54 2.51
CA ALA A 33 2.41 -5.65 3.11
C ALA A 33 3.39 -6.73 3.60
N THR A 34 3.05 -7.38 4.71
CA THR A 34 3.68 -8.62 5.20
C THR A 34 2.62 -9.58 5.67
N GLY A 35 2.59 -10.76 5.05
CA GLY A 35 1.55 -11.75 5.24
C GLY A 35 0.16 -11.15 5.04
N ASN A 36 -0.64 -11.10 6.11
CA ASN A 36 -2.01 -10.59 6.10
C ASN A 36 -2.16 -9.14 6.57
N VAL A 37 -1.06 -8.42 6.81
CA VAL A 37 -1.10 -7.04 7.29
C VAL A 37 -0.49 -6.11 6.25
N ALA A 38 -1.21 -5.07 5.87
CA ALA A 38 -0.74 -4.02 4.98
C ALA A 38 -0.84 -2.65 5.65
N THR A 39 0.10 -1.78 5.33
CA THR A 39 0.15 -0.39 5.79
C THR A 39 0.39 0.51 4.58
N ALA A 40 -0.19 1.71 4.62
CA ALA A 40 -0.03 2.72 3.58
C ALA A 40 0.16 4.10 4.20
N GLY A 41 0.96 4.94 3.55
CA GLY A 41 1.34 6.26 4.04
C GLY A 41 0.92 7.39 3.09
N GLY A 42 0.21 8.38 3.63
CA GLY A 42 -0.32 9.52 2.88
C GLY A 42 -1.74 9.30 2.34
N CYS A 43 -2.54 10.36 2.24
CA CYS A 43 -3.98 10.27 1.91
C CYS A 43 -4.25 9.55 0.59
N LEU A 44 -3.44 9.82 -0.44
CA LEU A 44 -3.59 9.21 -1.76
C LEU A 44 -3.16 7.73 -1.80
N ALA A 45 -2.43 7.22 -0.79
CA ALA A 45 -2.01 5.82 -0.75
C ALA A 45 -3.13 4.85 -0.32
N SER A 46 -4.29 5.37 0.12
CA SER A 46 -5.48 4.55 0.44
C SER A 46 -5.92 3.68 -0.74
N GLN A 47 -5.72 4.15 -1.98
CA GLN A 47 -6.00 3.37 -3.19
C GLN A 47 -5.15 2.10 -3.29
N TYR A 48 -3.92 2.10 -2.73
CA TYR A 48 -3.06 0.92 -2.72
C TYR A 48 -3.55 -0.13 -1.72
N LEU A 49 -4.14 0.28 -0.59
CA LEU A 49 -4.83 -0.67 0.30
C LEU A 49 -6.01 -1.32 -0.41
N ALA A 50 -6.82 -0.54 -1.13
CA ALA A 50 -7.94 -1.06 -1.91
C ALA A 50 -7.46 -2.02 -3.00
N ALA A 51 -6.44 -1.65 -3.78
CA ALA A 51 -5.84 -2.49 -4.80
C ALA A 51 -5.33 -3.82 -4.23
N TRP A 52 -4.63 -3.79 -3.09
CA TRP A 52 -4.11 -4.99 -2.44
C TRP A 52 -5.23 -5.92 -1.95
N VAL A 53 -6.29 -5.37 -1.35
CA VAL A 53 -7.47 -6.15 -0.94
C VAL A 53 -8.16 -6.78 -2.15
N LEU A 54 -8.40 -6.01 -3.21
CA LEU A 54 -9.06 -6.49 -4.43
C LEU A 54 -8.26 -7.60 -5.10
N LEU A 55 -6.94 -7.44 -5.24
CA LEU A 55 -6.08 -8.48 -5.81
C LEU A 55 -6.19 -9.80 -5.05
N ARG A 56 -6.21 -9.75 -3.72
CA ARG A 56 -6.24 -10.94 -2.87
C ARG A 56 -7.59 -11.62 -2.81
N LEU A 57 -8.68 -10.86 -2.88
CA LEU A 57 -10.04 -11.37 -2.64
C LEU A 57 -10.87 -11.54 -3.91
N ALA A 58 -10.61 -10.74 -4.94
CA ALA A 58 -11.37 -10.72 -6.19
C ALA A 58 -10.53 -11.05 -7.44
N GLY A 59 -9.19 -11.02 -7.32
CA GLY A 59 -8.28 -11.30 -8.42
C GLY A 59 -7.98 -10.06 -9.29
N GLU A 60 -6.99 -10.21 -10.18
CA GLU A 60 -6.43 -9.08 -10.93
C GLU A 60 -7.41 -8.44 -11.91
N GLN A 61 -8.22 -9.22 -12.63
CA GLN A 61 -9.17 -8.69 -13.59
C GLN A 61 -10.17 -7.73 -12.93
N THR A 62 -10.82 -8.17 -11.85
CA THR A 62 -11.76 -7.33 -11.08
C THR A 62 -11.06 -6.14 -10.42
N ALA A 63 -9.83 -6.32 -9.95
CA ALA A 63 -9.04 -5.21 -9.41
C ALA A 63 -8.80 -4.13 -10.48
N ARG A 64 -8.40 -4.51 -11.71
CA ARG A 64 -8.19 -3.60 -12.84
C ARG A 64 -9.47 -2.85 -13.22
N GLU A 65 -10.60 -3.54 -13.30
CA GLU A 65 -11.90 -2.94 -13.63
C GLU A 65 -12.33 -1.88 -12.60
N ILE A 66 -12.26 -2.22 -11.31
CA ILE A 66 -12.65 -1.30 -10.24
C ILE A 66 -11.70 -0.10 -10.17
N LEU A 67 -10.39 -0.33 -10.27
CA LEU A 67 -9.39 0.74 -10.25
C LEU A 67 -9.54 1.66 -11.47
N SER A 68 -9.83 1.12 -12.65
CA SER A 68 -10.10 1.93 -13.86
C SER A 68 -11.38 2.74 -13.71
N TYR A 69 -12.42 2.21 -13.07
CA TYR A 69 -13.69 2.92 -12.86
C TYR A 69 -13.55 4.14 -11.96
N VAL A 70 -12.67 4.08 -10.95
CA VAL A 70 -12.46 5.18 -9.98
C VAL A 70 -11.31 6.12 -10.36
N ALA A 71 -10.55 5.79 -11.40
CA ALA A 71 -9.42 6.58 -11.83
C ALA A 71 -9.86 7.95 -12.39
N PRO A 72 -9.00 8.97 -12.31
CA PRO A 72 -9.21 10.21 -13.05
C PRO A 72 -9.39 9.93 -14.55
N VAL A 73 -10.38 10.60 -15.16
CA VAL A 73 -10.72 10.39 -16.58
C VAL A 73 -9.51 10.71 -17.46
N GLY A 74 -9.10 9.76 -18.30
CA GLY A 74 -7.94 9.86 -19.18
C GLY A 74 -6.62 9.42 -18.55
N GLU A 75 -6.60 9.05 -17.26
CA GLU A 75 -5.43 8.53 -16.56
C GLU A 75 -5.56 7.06 -16.16
N GLU A 76 -6.62 6.36 -16.61
CA GLU A 76 -7.02 5.05 -16.10
C GLU A 76 -5.91 4.02 -16.18
N ARG A 77 -5.22 3.95 -17.33
CA ARG A 77 -4.13 2.99 -17.55
C ARG A 77 -2.99 3.22 -16.56
N ASP A 78 -2.50 4.44 -16.46
CA ASP A 78 -1.36 4.78 -15.61
C ASP A 78 -1.72 4.65 -14.13
N TYR A 79 -2.96 5.00 -13.77
CA TYR A 79 -3.51 4.82 -12.43
C TYR A 79 -3.52 3.35 -12.00
N VAL A 80 -4.06 2.46 -12.86
CA VAL A 80 -4.13 1.02 -12.62
C VAL A 80 -2.72 0.42 -12.52
N GLU A 81 -1.85 0.68 -13.49
CA GLU A 81 -0.50 0.12 -13.52
C GLU A 81 0.32 0.57 -12.31
N ARG A 82 0.22 1.84 -11.92
CA ARG A 82 0.89 2.36 -10.72
C ARG A 82 0.41 1.64 -9.47
N ALA A 83 -0.91 1.47 -9.30
CA ALA A 83 -1.47 0.80 -8.14
C ALA A 83 -1.06 -0.67 -8.06
N LEU A 84 -1.16 -1.41 -9.17
CA LEU A 84 -0.78 -2.82 -9.22
C LEU A 84 0.71 -3.02 -8.99
N SER A 85 1.56 -2.17 -9.59
CA SER A 85 3.01 -2.19 -9.36
C SER A 85 3.35 -1.96 -7.88
N ALA A 86 2.71 -0.98 -7.24
CA ALA A 86 2.96 -0.64 -5.84
C ALA A 86 2.64 -1.80 -4.87
N VAL A 87 1.61 -2.60 -5.17
CA VAL A 87 1.14 -3.67 -4.26
C VAL A 87 1.69 -5.06 -4.62
N SER A 88 2.25 -5.23 -5.82
CA SER A 88 2.86 -6.49 -6.28
C SER A 88 4.37 -6.55 -6.05
N ALA A 89 4.99 -5.44 -5.65
CA ALA A 89 6.42 -5.37 -5.40
C ALA A 89 6.85 -6.37 -4.29
N PRO A 90 7.85 -7.24 -4.54
CA PRO A 90 8.29 -8.23 -3.56
C PRO A 90 8.88 -7.58 -2.30
N GLU A 91 8.80 -8.30 -1.17
CA GLU A 91 9.19 -7.81 0.17
C GLU A 91 10.69 -7.44 0.31
N ASN A 92 11.55 -7.83 -0.64
CA ASN A 92 13.02 -7.74 -0.55
C ASN A 92 13.61 -6.39 -1.01
N ALA A 93 13.37 -5.32 -0.25
CA ALA A 93 14.09 -4.05 -0.46
C ALA A 93 14.84 -3.54 0.78
N LEU A 94 14.94 -4.33 1.85
CA LEU A 94 15.58 -3.93 3.12
C LEU A 94 16.42 -5.06 3.74
N SER A 95 17.16 -5.81 2.92
CA SER A 95 18.28 -6.64 3.40
C SER A 95 19.58 -5.85 3.38
#